data_AF-A0A950P439-F1
#
_entry.id   AF-A0A950P439-F1
#
_cell.length_a   1.000
_cell.length_b   1.000
_cell.length_c   1.000
_cell.angle_alpha   90.00
_cell.angle_beta   90.00
_cell.angle_gamma   90.00
#
_symmetry.space_group_name_H-M   'P 1'
#
loop_
_entity.id
_entity.type
_entity.pdbx_description
1 polymer ?
#
loop_
_entity_poly.entity_id
_entity_poly.type
_entity_poly.pdbx_seq_one_letter_code
_entity_poly.pdbx_strand_id
1 'polypeptide(L)' 'FLRRFAAARRPGTYLRIVEEGDLGAGDVLEILDRPGHGVTIGVFGEAFLGDRRLLAELLVANALSQVWRGWIVERTKRT' A
#
# COMPACT_ATOMS: atom_id res chain seq x y z
N PHE A 1 -6.34 6.56 20.71
CA PHE A 1 -6.57 6.56 19.25
C PHE A 1 -5.66 5.58 18.49
N LEU A 2 -4.34 5.79 18.45
CA LEU A 2 -3.41 5.00 17.61
C LEU A 2 -3.50 3.47 17.78
N ARG A 3 -3.54 2.96 19.02
CA ARG A 3 -3.72 1.52 19.28
C ARG A 3 -5.01 0.96 18.68
N ARG A 4 -6.10 1.73 18.75
CA ARG A 4 -7.40 1.35 18.18
C ARG A 4 -7.37 1.42 16.64
N PHE A 5 -6.69 2.42 16.08
CA PHE A 5 -6.48 2.54 14.64
C PHE A 5 -5.67 1.35 14.09
N ALA A 6 -4.55 1.04 14.72
CA ALA A 6 -3.71 -0.10 14.35
C ALA A 6 -4.49 -1.43 14.45
N ALA A 7 -5.22 -1.65 15.54
CA ALA A 7 -6.05 -2.84 15.72
C ALA A 7 -7.18 -2.97 14.68
N ALA A 8 -7.68 -1.85 14.13
CA ALA A 8 -8.74 -1.87 13.13
C ALA A 8 -8.28 -2.33 11.75
N ARG A 9 -6.97 -2.33 11.45
CA ARG A 9 -6.39 -2.79 10.16
C ARG A 9 -7.04 -2.15 8.92
N ARG A 10 -7.43 -0.88 9.02
CA ARG A 10 -8.06 -0.11 7.94
C ARG A 10 -7.26 1.16 7.63
N PRO A 11 -5.99 1.04 7.19
CA PRO A 11 -5.24 2.21 6.78
C PRO A 11 -5.80 2.78 5.48
N GLY A 12 -5.65 4.10 5.31
CA GLY A 12 -5.77 4.74 4.01
C GLY A 12 -4.51 4.50 3.16
N THR A 13 -4.49 5.11 1.98
CA THR A 13 -3.33 5.09 1.08
C THR A 13 -3.07 6.47 0.52
N TYR A 14 -1.85 6.67 0.04
CA TYR A 14 -1.50 7.80 -0.80
C TYR A 14 -1.57 7.39 -2.28
N LEU A 15 -1.95 8.33 -3.12
CA LEU A 15 -1.91 8.22 -4.57
C LEU A 15 -0.84 9.18 -5.11
N ARG A 16 -0.21 8.81 -6.21
CA ARG A 16 0.69 9.69 -6.95
C ARG A 16 -0.08 10.28 -8.12
N ILE A 17 0.13 11.57 -8.38
CA ILE A 17 -0.35 12.23 -9.59
C ILE A 17 0.45 11.65 -10.77
N VAL A 18 -0.24 10.96 -11.67
CA VAL A 18 0.36 10.45 -12.92
C VAL A 18 0.22 11.48 -14.03
N GLU A 19 -0.91 12.19 -14.04
CA GLU A 19 -1.24 13.28 -14.96
C GLU A 19 -1.96 14.37 -14.15
N GLU A 20 -1.61 15.62 -14.40
CA GLU A 20 -2.22 16.79 -13.75
C GLU A 20 -3.57 17.13 -14.40
N GLY A 21 -4.50 17.71 -13.62
CA GLY A 21 -5.82 18.13 -14.11
C GLY A 21 -6.70 18.70 -13.01
N ASP A 22 -7.93 19.06 -13.37
CA ASP A 22 -8.94 19.61 -12.46
C ASP A 22 -9.85 18.51 -11.90
N LEU A 23 -10.16 18.58 -10.61
CA LEU A 23 -11.03 17.65 -9.90
C LEU A 23 -11.91 18.41 -8.88
N GLY A 24 -13.12 17.93 -8.65
CA GLY A 24 -14.12 18.51 -7.75
C GLY A 24 -14.83 17.47 -6.88
N ALA A 25 -15.54 17.96 -5.86
CA ALA A 25 -16.36 17.10 -5.02
C ALA A 25 -17.56 16.56 -5.82
N GLY A 26 -17.75 15.24 -5.80
CA GLY A 26 -18.82 14.56 -6.54
C GLY A 26 -18.37 13.93 -7.85
N ASP A 27 -17.13 14.17 -8.28
CA ASP A 27 -16.57 13.49 -9.45
C ASP A 27 -16.51 11.97 -9.27
N VAL A 28 -16.74 11.26 -10.37
CA VAL A 28 -16.76 9.79 -10.36
C VAL A 28 -15.33 9.25 -10.35
N LEU A 29 -15.12 8.20 -9.53
CA LEU A 29 -13.91 7.40 -9.58
C LEU A 29 -14.13 6.19 -10.49
N GLU A 30 -13.38 6.14 -11.59
CA GLU A 30 -13.32 4.98 -12.47
C GLU A 30 -12.08 4.13 -12.19
N ILE A 31 -12.24 2.81 -12.15
CA ILE A 31 -11.13 1.87 -12.02
C ILE A 31 -10.67 1.50 -13.43
N LEU A 32 -9.60 2.16 -13.90
CA LEU A 32 -9.04 1.91 -15.23
C LEU A 32 -8.20 0.62 -15.29
N ASP A 33 -7.51 0.28 -14.20
CA ASP A 33 -6.69 -0.92 -14.10
C ASP A 33 -6.75 -1.51 -12.69
N ARG A 34 -6.70 -2.83 -12.60
CA ARG A 34 -6.58 -3.58 -11.36
C ARG A 34 -5.52 -4.67 -11.53
N PRO A 35 -4.31 -4.49 -10.94
CA PRO A 35 -3.24 -5.47 -11.05
C PRO A 35 -3.63 -6.85 -10.51
N GLY A 36 -3.24 -7.92 -11.22
CA GLY A 36 -3.61 -9.31 -10.90
C GLY A 36 -2.89 -9.92 -9.70
N HIS A 37 -2.01 -9.19 -9.01
CA HIS A 37 -1.13 -9.73 -7.96
C HIS A 37 -1.78 -9.85 -6.57
N GLY A 38 -3.03 -9.41 -6.38
CA GLY A 38 -3.77 -9.61 -5.13
C GLY A 38 -3.31 -8.78 -3.92
N VAL A 39 -2.13 -8.14 -3.95
CA VAL A 39 -1.70 -7.19 -2.91
C VAL A 39 -2.69 -6.05 -2.75
N THR A 40 -3.19 -5.85 -1.53
CA THR A 40 -4.06 -4.73 -1.13
C THR A 40 -3.41 -3.90 -0.03
N ILE A 41 -3.97 -2.71 0.23
CA ILE A 41 -3.56 -1.86 1.36
C ILE A 41 -3.79 -2.54 2.72
N GLY A 42 -4.77 -3.44 2.82
CA GLY A 42 -4.97 -4.27 4.01
C GLY A 42 -3.83 -5.26 4.23
N VAL A 43 -3.38 -5.94 3.17
CA VAL A 43 -2.21 -6.85 3.21
C VAL A 43 -0.94 -6.08 3.58
N PHE A 44 -0.75 -4.88 3.00
CA PHE A 44 0.36 -4.01 3.37
C PHE A 44 0.34 -3.65 4.86
N GLY A 45 -0.82 -3.25 5.38
CA GLY A 45 -1.01 -2.92 6.79
C GLY A 45 -0.69 -4.11 7.71
N GLU A 46 -1.12 -5.33 7.34
CA GLU A 46 -0.81 -6.55 8.09
C GLU A 46 0.69 -6.85 8.09
N ALA A 47 1.35 -6.74 6.95
CA ALA A 47 2.79 -6.96 6.84
C ALA A 47 3.60 -5.92 7.65
N PHE A 48 3.12 -4.67 7.70
CA PHE A 48 3.79 -3.57 8.38
C PHE A 48 3.63 -3.62 9.90
N LEU A 49 2.42 -3.90 10.40
CA LEU A 49 2.08 -3.85 11.83
C LEU A 49 2.02 -5.22 12.52
N GLY A 50 1.88 -6.31 11.75
CA GLY A 50 1.63 -7.66 12.25
C GLY A 50 2.66 -8.66 11.75
N ASP A 51 2.34 -9.38 10.68
CA ASP A 51 3.14 -10.50 10.19
C ASP A 51 4.19 -10.07 9.15
N ARG A 52 5.42 -9.82 9.62
CA ARG A 52 6.54 -9.43 8.75
C ARG A 52 6.94 -10.47 7.69
N ARG A 53 6.49 -11.74 7.80
CA ARG A 53 6.76 -12.76 6.77
C ARG A 53 6.13 -12.38 5.41
N LEU A 54 5.06 -11.59 5.43
CA LEU A 54 4.37 -11.11 4.23
C LEU A 54 5.12 -9.99 3.48
N LEU A 55 6.19 -9.42 4.05
CA LEU A 55 6.88 -8.26 3.47
C LEU A 55 7.43 -8.54 2.08
N ALA A 56 7.98 -9.73 1.84
CA ALA A 56 8.53 -10.09 0.54
C ALA A 56 7.44 -10.17 -0.55
N GLU A 57 6.23 -10.61 -0.20
CA GLU A 57 5.11 -10.72 -1.14
C GLU A 57 4.68 -9.36 -1.69
N LEU A 58 4.84 -8.28 -0.90
CA LEU A 58 4.50 -6.93 -1.34
C LEU A 58 5.34 -6.46 -2.54
N LEU A 59 6.55 -6.99 -2.74
CA LEU A 59 7.47 -6.54 -3.79
C LEU A 59 6.98 -6.82 -5.22
N VAL A 60 5.95 -7.67 -5.39
CA VAL A 60 5.28 -7.87 -6.69
C VAL A 60 4.51 -6.63 -7.14
N ALA A 61 4.13 -5.74 -6.21
CA ALA A 61 3.43 -4.51 -6.53
C ALA A 61 4.40 -3.46 -7.09
N ASN A 62 4.37 -3.27 -8.41
CA ASN A 62 5.22 -2.31 -9.10
C ASN A 62 4.88 -0.84 -8.76
N ALA A 63 3.64 -0.60 -8.30
CA ALA A 63 3.16 0.72 -7.90
C ALA A 63 3.68 1.19 -6.52
N LEU A 64 4.42 0.35 -5.78
CA LEU A 64 5.02 0.75 -4.51
C LEU A 64 6.01 1.90 -4.70
N SER A 65 5.96 2.88 -3.79
CA SER A 65 6.95 3.96 -3.79
C SER A 65 8.36 3.42 -3.53
N GLN A 66 9.38 4.12 -4.03
CA GLN A 66 10.78 3.71 -3.87
C GLN A 66 11.19 3.63 -2.39
N VAL A 67 10.66 4.54 -1.55
CA VAL A 67 10.89 4.53 -0.11
C VAL A 67 10.39 3.23 0.52
N TRP A 68 9.16 2.81 0.20
CA TRP A 68 8.60 1.57 0.73
C TRP A 68 9.33 0.35 0.20
N ARG A 69 9.62 0.31 -1.11
CA ARG A 69 10.36 -0.79 -1.72
C ARG A 69 11.74 -0.97 -1.09
N GLY A 70 12.49 0.13 -0.90
CA GLY A 70 13.79 0.09 -0.23
C GLY A 70 13.70 -0.40 1.22
N TRP A 71 12.73 0.11 1.97
CA TRP A 71 12.47 -0.29 3.36
C TRP A 71 12.12 -1.79 3.50
N ILE A 72 11.33 -2.34 2.57
CA ILE A 72 10.95 -3.76 2.51
C ILE A 72 12.18 -4.62 2.20
N VAL A 73 12.96 -4.25 1.18
CA VAL A 73 14.18 -4.98 0.78
C VAL A 73 15.20 -5.02 1.91
N GLU A 74 15.39 -3.93 2.65
CA GLU A 74 16.30 -3.91 3.80
C GLU A 74 15.88 -4.91 4.89
N ARG A 75 14.57 -5.01 5.16
CA ARG A 75 14.05 -5.86 6.26
C ARG A 75 13.96 -7.33 5.91
N THR A 76 13.71 -7.64 4.65
CA THR A 76 13.67 -9.03 4.17
C THR A 76 15.06 -9.66 4.09
N LYS A 77 16.13 -8.87 3.89
CA LYS A 77 17.53 -9.34 3.93
C LYS A 77 18.05 -9.68 5.33
N ARG A 78 17.38 -9.20 6.39
CA ARG A 78 17.80 -9.39 7.80
C ARG A 78 17.17 -10.62 8.47
N THR A 79 16.43 -11.43 7.71
CA THR A 79 15.81 -12.69 8.16
C THR A 79 16.54 -13.85 7.50
#